data_AF-A0A1V5A3Z3-F1
#
_entry.id   AF-A0A1V5A3Z3-F1
#
_cell.length_a   1.000
_cell.length_b   1.000
_cell.length_c   1.000
_cell.angle_alpha   90.00
_cell.angle_beta   90.00
_cell.angle_gamma   90.00
#
_symmetry.space_group_name_H-M   'P 1'
#
loop_
_entity.id
_entity.type
_entity.pdbx_description
1 polymer ?
#
loop_
_entity_poly.entity_id
_entity_poly.type
_entity_poly.pdbx_seq_one_letter_code
_entity_poly.pdbx_strand_id
1 'polypeptide(L)'
;MASSTFLFCDPVSPERLGWWPEILGASGNRGPARGSSAVFLTGDSLFSLVDAKTRDTWRMLAESRDLRIVADGDELQLHGLRETVSKNAPWVTVAGSPGQPQFWQSLLSALVTGWKGTKSAAFLLCNGPYMSRVSVYMTRFLASVQAAALHPELYTYLDGVHSLHNGQRPSEFENIGRAIAGISASAIQSGRDPWFAACSRCATARGYYQMNPGTGFCEPASCISEVAIRPLKEILQRFSGNLPIVSHAAGDIVPDGWSGETSPRLVVVIANPPYCTEWTFGGLSLALAAAMGGIRTTVLFIEQGVYALYGTHEVPAHDKVFNVQEMIAVTTDIKGLDYLVYGPSLDDRGIDPSPEFPMVSRIENEDLGRLLSNPGKDVEATRILFF
;
A
#
# COMPACT_ATOMS: atom_id res chain seq x y z
N MET A 1 20.33 11.95 -2.61
CA MET A 1 19.81 10.91 -1.70
C MET A 1 18.35 10.71 -2.06
N ALA A 2 17.63 9.78 -1.43
CA ALA A 2 16.18 9.64 -1.61
C ALA A 2 15.53 9.64 -0.23
N SER A 3 14.33 10.21 -0.15
CA SER A 3 13.48 10.06 1.03
C SER A 3 12.61 8.83 0.87
N SER A 4 12.56 7.96 1.88
CA SER A 4 11.75 6.74 1.85
C SER A 4 10.78 6.74 3.02
N THR A 5 9.49 6.53 2.76
CA THR A 5 8.44 6.49 3.79
C THR A 5 7.62 5.24 3.60
N PHE A 6 7.50 4.42 4.64
CA PHE A 6 6.72 3.19 4.61
C PHE A 6 5.64 3.23 5.69
N LEU A 7 4.47 2.68 5.37
CA LEU A 7 3.35 2.51 6.29
C LEU A 7 2.99 1.03 6.33
N PHE A 8 2.88 0.47 7.54
CA PHE A 8 2.30 -0.85 7.77
C PHE A 8 1.18 -0.75 8.79
N CYS A 9 0.03 -1.30 8.43
CA CYS A 9 -1.15 -1.47 9.27
C CYS A 9 -1.32 -2.94 9.70
N ASP A 10 -0.88 -3.86 8.83
CA ASP A 10 -1.02 -5.30 9.00
C ASP A 10 0.23 -5.92 9.66
N PRO A 11 0.14 -7.16 10.18
CA PRO A 11 1.28 -7.83 10.78
C PRO A 11 2.52 -7.83 9.89
N VAL A 12 3.66 -7.44 10.47
CA VAL A 12 4.95 -7.45 9.78
C VAL A 12 5.63 -8.79 10.04
N SER A 13 5.84 -9.58 8.98
CA SER A 13 6.48 -10.89 9.07
C SER A 13 7.99 -10.77 9.36
N PRO A 14 8.63 -11.77 9.99
CA PRO A 14 10.08 -11.82 10.13
C PRO A 14 10.80 -11.78 8.77
N GLU A 15 10.22 -12.43 7.76
CA GLU A 15 10.71 -12.42 6.37
C GLU A 15 10.74 -10.99 5.83
N ARG A 16 9.63 -10.25 5.94
CA ARG A 16 9.56 -8.82 5.57
C ARG A 16 10.58 -7.96 6.29
N LEU A 17 10.83 -8.26 7.57
CA LEU A 17 11.85 -7.54 8.33
C LEU A 17 13.27 -7.84 7.89
N GLY A 18 13.51 -9.06 7.40
CA GLY A 18 14.79 -9.50 6.87
C GLY A 18 15.27 -8.72 5.65
N TRP A 19 14.40 -8.02 4.93
CA TRP A 19 14.77 -7.25 3.74
C TRP A 19 15.41 -5.90 4.07
N TRP A 20 15.07 -5.32 5.22
CA TRP A 20 15.48 -3.96 5.57
C TRP A 20 16.99 -3.71 5.65
N PRO A 21 17.81 -4.64 6.18
CA PRO A 21 19.26 -4.49 6.12
C PRO A 21 19.78 -4.27 4.69
N GLU A 22 19.18 -4.92 3.70
CA GLU A 22 19.55 -4.81 2.29
C GLU A 22 19.06 -3.50 1.67
N ILE A 23 17.84 -3.06 2.03
CA ILE A 23 17.30 -1.75 1.63
C ILE A 23 18.21 -0.62 2.15
N LEU A 24 18.62 -0.70 3.41
CA LEU A 24 19.51 0.27 4.03
C LEU A 24 20.94 0.17 3.46
N GLY A 25 21.46 -1.05 3.23
CA GLY A 25 22.78 -1.28 2.65
C GLY A 25 22.90 -0.76 1.23
N ALA A 26 21.89 -0.97 0.39
CA ALA A 26 21.84 -0.43 -0.97
C ALA A 26 21.81 1.11 -1.00
N SER A 27 21.25 1.73 0.03
CA SER A 27 21.24 3.20 0.22
C SER A 27 22.59 3.77 0.67
N GLY A 28 23.47 2.93 1.23
CA GLY A 28 24.56 3.30 2.14
C GLY A 28 25.86 3.84 1.54
N ASN A 29 25.98 4.05 0.22
CA ASN A 29 27.24 4.51 -0.39
C ASN A 29 27.40 6.05 -0.51
N ARG A 30 26.51 6.87 0.09
CA ARG A 30 26.57 8.34 -0.03
C ARG A 30 26.13 9.13 1.22
N GLY A 31 27.00 9.16 2.24
CA GLY A 31 27.10 10.26 3.23
C GLY A 31 25.99 10.36 4.30
N PRO A 32 26.20 11.17 5.36
CA PRO A 32 25.48 11.06 6.62
C PRO A 32 24.30 12.05 6.71
N ALA A 33 23.13 11.67 6.23
CA ALA A 33 21.89 12.39 6.55
C ALA A 33 20.99 11.50 7.41
N ARG A 34 21.00 11.76 8.71
CA ARG A 34 20.22 11.00 9.71
C ARG A 34 18.72 11.06 9.35
N GLY A 35 18.06 9.91 9.20
CA GLY A 35 16.61 9.82 9.01
C GLY A 35 16.06 10.08 7.60
N SER A 36 16.79 9.70 6.55
CA SER A 36 16.26 9.71 5.18
C SER A 36 15.11 8.72 4.96
N SER A 37 15.04 7.67 5.79
CA SER A 37 13.98 6.66 5.75
C SER A 37 13.15 6.65 7.03
N ALA A 38 11.84 6.50 6.90
CA ALA A 38 10.93 6.36 8.03
C ALA A 38 9.94 5.21 7.82
N VAL A 39 9.74 4.40 8.86
CA VAL A 39 8.70 3.37 8.90
C VAL A 39 7.67 3.76 9.94
N PHE A 40 6.42 3.81 9.51
CA PHE A 40 5.26 4.12 10.31
C PHE A 40 4.47 2.83 10.57
N LEU A 41 4.24 2.53 11.85
CA LEU A 41 3.54 1.33 12.31
C LEU A 41 2.25 1.74 13.04
N THR A 42 1.13 1.17 12.61
CA THR A 42 -0.18 1.31 13.26
C THR A 42 -0.93 -0.03 13.21
N GLY A 43 -2.04 -0.16 13.95
CA GLY A 43 -2.81 -1.40 14.01
C GLY A 43 -1.98 -2.62 14.40
N ASP A 44 -2.21 -3.74 13.72
CA ASP A 44 -1.60 -5.03 14.08
C ASP A 44 -0.10 -5.10 13.77
N SER A 45 0.41 -4.20 12.91
CA SER A 45 1.86 -4.07 12.69
C SER A 45 2.62 -3.76 13.98
N LEU A 46 1.98 -3.13 14.97
CA LEU A 46 2.56 -2.75 16.25
C LEU A 46 2.99 -3.96 17.09
N PHE A 47 2.36 -5.13 16.91
CA PHE A 47 2.77 -6.35 17.61
C PHE A 47 4.20 -6.78 17.23
N SER A 48 4.69 -6.40 16.05
CA SER A 48 6.09 -6.66 15.67
C SER A 48 7.12 -5.95 16.57
N LEU A 49 6.72 -4.92 17.32
CA LEU A 49 7.61 -4.25 18.27
C LEU A 49 7.82 -5.04 19.57
N VAL A 50 6.97 -6.02 19.85
CA VAL A 50 7.01 -6.82 21.09
C VAL A 50 7.19 -8.30 20.84
N ASP A 51 6.92 -8.80 19.63
CA ASP A 51 7.13 -10.18 19.24
C ASP A 51 8.62 -10.54 19.27
N ALA A 52 8.95 -11.65 19.93
CA ALA A 52 10.31 -12.15 20.07
C ALA A 52 10.99 -12.44 18.73
N LYS A 53 10.24 -12.77 17.67
CA LYS A 53 10.78 -13.09 16.34
C LYS A 53 11.23 -11.85 15.56
N THR A 54 10.75 -10.66 15.92
CA THR A 54 10.89 -9.46 15.09
C THR A 54 11.49 -8.27 15.85
N ARG A 55 11.27 -8.19 17.18
CA ARG A 55 11.74 -7.09 18.03
C ARG A 55 13.24 -6.83 17.94
N ASP A 56 14.06 -7.89 17.97
CA ASP A 56 15.52 -7.72 17.98
C ASP A 56 16.03 -7.24 16.61
N THR A 57 15.38 -7.66 15.51
CA THR A 57 15.63 -7.11 14.18
C THR A 57 15.27 -5.63 14.12
N TRP A 58 14.11 -5.23 14.65
CA TRP A 58 13.75 -3.81 14.72
C TRP A 58 14.74 -2.98 15.54
N ARG A 59 15.21 -3.49 16.69
CA ARG A 59 16.23 -2.83 17.50
C ARG A 59 17.51 -2.59 16.68
N MET A 60 18.01 -3.63 16.00
CA MET A 60 19.19 -3.53 15.14
C MET A 60 18.99 -2.53 14.01
N LEU A 61 17.82 -2.54 13.36
CA LEU A 61 17.49 -1.57 12.31
C LEU A 61 17.43 -0.12 12.83
N ALA A 62 16.95 0.09 14.05
CA ALA A 62 16.87 1.40 14.67
C ALA A 62 18.23 1.96 15.13
N GLU A 63 19.24 1.10 15.29
CA GLU A 63 20.62 1.53 15.53
C GLU A 63 21.26 2.13 14.26
N SER A 64 20.71 1.83 13.08
CA SER A 64 21.08 2.53 11.85
C SER A 64 20.72 4.01 11.94
N ARG A 65 21.63 4.88 11.51
CA ARG A 65 21.40 6.34 11.51
C ARG A 65 20.35 6.77 10.48
N ASP A 66 20.00 5.89 9.54
CA ASP A 66 19.23 6.24 8.35
C ASP A 66 17.74 5.86 8.46
N LEU A 67 17.36 5.11 9.50
CA LEU A 67 15.99 4.64 9.70
C LEU A 67 15.37 5.22 10.98
N ARG A 68 14.20 5.84 10.83
CA ARG A 68 13.34 6.22 11.96
C ARG A 68 12.11 5.32 12.03
N ILE A 69 11.84 4.74 13.19
CA ILE A 69 10.64 3.95 13.44
C ILE A 69 9.65 4.79 14.25
N VAL A 70 8.43 4.95 13.74
CA VAL A 70 7.37 5.73 14.36
C VAL A 70 6.16 4.83 14.59
N ALA A 71 5.70 4.75 15.84
CA ALA A 71 4.54 3.95 16.23
C ALA A 71 3.34 4.83 16.58
N ASP A 72 2.15 4.40 16.18
CA ASP A 72 0.88 5.03 16.52
C ASP A 72 0.57 4.88 18.01
N GLY A 73 0.68 5.97 18.78
CA GLY A 73 0.48 5.95 20.22
C GLY A 73 -0.96 5.66 20.66
N ASP A 74 -1.95 5.98 19.81
CA ASP A 74 -3.36 5.73 20.13
C ASP A 74 -3.69 4.25 19.92
N GLU A 75 -3.21 3.64 18.84
CA GLU A 75 -3.36 2.19 18.61
C GLU A 75 -2.49 1.37 19.58
N LEU A 76 -1.30 1.84 19.96
CA LEU A 76 -0.52 1.23 21.04
C LEU A 76 -1.29 1.22 22.37
N GLN A 77 -2.04 2.28 22.66
CA GLN A 77 -2.90 2.33 23.83
C GLN A 77 -4.08 1.36 23.70
N LEU A 78 -4.72 1.32 22.53
CA LEU A 78 -5.83 0.41 22.25
C LEU A 78 -5.42 -1.07 22.43
N HIS A 79 -4.23 -1.45 21.96
CA HIS A 79 -3.72 -2.81 22.09
C HIS A 79 -3.09 -3.12 23.46
N GLY A 80 -3.04 -2.16 24.39
CA GLY A 80 -2.39 -2.34 25.69
C GLY A 80 -0.86 -2.48 25.61
N LEU A 81 -0.24 -2.01 24.51
CA LEU A 81 1.19 -2.11 24.23
C LEU A 81 1.98 -0.85 24.61
N ARG A 82 1.30 0.28 24.86
CA ARG A 82 1.96 1.59 25.04
C ARG A 82 3.07 1.58 26.09
N GLU A 83 2.79 1.09 27.29
CA GLU A 83 3.81 1.02 28.35
C GLU A 83 4.97 0.10 28.00
N THR A 84 4.66 -1.07 27.44
CA THR A 84 5.66 -2.08 27.06
C THR A 84 6.62 -1.52 26.02
N VAL A 85 6.09 -0.87 24.98
CA VAL A 85 6.90 -0.26 23.91
C VAL A 85 7.69 0.93 24.47
N SER A 86 7.09 1.83 25.24
CA SER A 86 7.81 2.98 25.82
C SER A 86 8.96 2.58 26.75
N LYS A 87 8.83 1.47 27.50
CA LYS A 87 9.88 0.98 28.41
C LYS A 87 10.95 0.16 27.69
N ASN A 88 10.55 -0.74 26.79
CA ASN A 88 11.44 -1.76 26.22
C ASN A 88 11.95 -1.44 24.81
N ALA A 89 11.37 -0.45 24.14
CA ALA A 89 11.74 -0.02 22.81
C ALA A 89 11.99 1.51 22.75
N PRO A 90 12.97 2.05 23.50
CA PRO A 90 13.28 3.48 23.52
C PRO A 90 13.77 4.02 22.16
N TRP A 91 14.10 3.13 21.22
CA TRP A 91 14.48 3.42 19.85
C TRP A 91 13.27 3.67 18.92
N VAL A 92 12.03 3.49 19.41
CA VAL A 92 10.79 3.82 18.70
C VAL A 92 10.30 5.21 19.11
N THR A 93 9.95 6.04 18.13
CA THR A 93 9.22 7.28 18.39
C THR A 93 7.72 6.97 18.52
N VAL A 94 7.15 7.15 19.72
CA VAL A 94 5.71 6.98 19.95
C VAL A 94 4.97 8.29 19.66
N ALA A 95 4.28 8.36 18.52
CA ALA A 95 3.50 9.53 18.12
C ALA A 95 2.31 9.78 19.06
N GLY A 96 1.88 11.04 19.21
CA GLY A 96 0.83 11.43 20.16
C GLY A 96 1.26 11.37 21.64
N SER A 97 2.54 11.15 21.94
CA SER A 97 3.10 11.37 23.28
C SER A 97 3.31 12.87 23.55
N PRO A 98 3.42 13.32 24.82
CA PRO A 98 3.66 14.73 25.13
C PRO A 98 4.84 15.32 24.33
N GLY A 99 4.58 16.39 23.59
CA GLY A 99 5.58 17.04 22.73
C GLY A 99 5.81 16.38 21.36
N GLN A 100 5.11 15.30 21.02
CA GLN A 100 5.14 14.67 19.70
C GLN A 100 3.86 14.96 18.91
N PRO A 101 3.95 15.18 17.59
CA PRO A 101 2.78 15.30 16.73
C PRO A 101 1.95 14.01 16.71
N GLN A 102 0.68 14.12 16.28
CA GLN A 102 -0.18 12.96 16.09
C GLN A 102 0.36 12.04 14.99
N PHE A 103 0.06 10.74 15.05
CA PHE A 103 0.64 9.75 14.14
C PHE A 103 0.39 10.10 12.66
N TRP A 104 -0.86 10.32 12.28
CA TRP A 104 -1.25 10.61 10.90
C TRP A 104 -0.72 11.95 10.39
N GLN A 105 -0.58 12.95 11.27
CA GLN A 105 0.09 14.22 10.96
C GLN A 105 1.59 14.03 10.71
N SER A 106 2.24 13.17 11.50
CA SER A 106 3.66 12.84 11.35
C SER A 106 3.94 12.10 10.05
N LEU A 107 3.09 11.12 9.71
CA LEU A 107 3.15 10.41 8.43
C LEU A 107 2.97 11.38 7.27
N LEU A 108 1.92 12.19 7.29
CA LEU A 108 1.65 13.15 6.22
C LEU A 108 2.79 14.16 6.07
N SER A 109 3.36 14.66 7.17
CA SER A 109 4.51 15.57 7.14
C SER A 109 5.72 14.93 6.46
N ALA A 110 5.98 13.63 6.71
CA ALA A 110 7.07 12.91 6.07
C ALA A 110 6.81 12.76 4.55
N LEU A 111 5.59 12.36 4.18
CA LEU A 111 5.18 12.22 2.78
C LEU A 111 5.27 13.55 2.02
N VAL A 112 4.75 14.65 2.57
CA VAL A 112 4.80 15.98 1.94
C VAL A 112 6.22 16.50 1.80
N THR A 113 7.11 16.14 2.74
CA THR A 113 8.53 16.50 2.65
C THR A 113 9.22 15.80 1.47
N GLY A 114 8.88 14.53 1.23
CA GLY A 114 9.37 13.78 0.07
C GLY A 114 8.74 14.25 -1.23
N TRP A 115 7.41 14.26 -1.30
CA TRP A 115 6.61 14.69 -2.45
C TRP A 115 6.47 16.21 -2.51
N LYS A 116 7.60 16.91 -2.65
CA LYS A 116 7.64 18.38 -2.64
C LYS A 116 6.68 18.98 -3.66
N GLY A 117 5.95 20.00 -3.23
CA GLY A 117 4.99 20.72 -4.06
C GLY A 117 3.66 20.00 -4.27
N THR A 118 3.47 18.80 -3.71
CA THR A 118 2.20 18.10 -3.80
C THR A 118 1.04 18.93 -3.26
N LYS A 119 -0.13 18.76 -3.87
CA LYS A 119 -1.39 19.40 -3.49
C LYS A 119 -2.40 18.39 -2.95
N SER A 120 -2.15 17.10 -3.14
CA SER A 120 -3.04 16.02 -2.77
C SER A 120 -2.30 14.96 -1.98
N ALA A 121 -3.04 14.11 -1.29
CA ALA A 121 -2.49 12.85 -0.79
C ALA A 121 -3.62 11.81 -0.79
N ALA A 122 -3.29 10.60 -1.24
CA ALA A 122 -4.29 9.57 -1.50
C ALA A 122 -4.13 8.34 -0.60
N PHE A 123 -5.27 7.70 -0.34
CA PHE A 123 -5.32 6.38 0.28
C PHE A 123 -5.96 5.36 -0.68
N LEU A 124 -5.23 4.30 -1.02
CA LEU A 124 -5.76 3.13 -1.71
C LEU A 124 -6.29 2.14 -0.67
N LEU A 125 -7.61 2.08 -0.53
CA LEU A 125 -8.29 1.18 0.39
C LEU A 125 -8.65 -0.12 -0.33
N CYS A 126 -7.99 -1.21 0.05
CA CYS A 126 -8.24 -2.57 -0.47
C CYS A 126 -9.12 -3.42 0.46
N ASN A 127 -9.08 -3.16 1.78
CA ASN A 127 -9.83 -3.91 2.78
C ASN A 127 -11.23 -3.32 3.01
N GLY A 128 -12.21 -4.19 3.21
CA GLY A 128 -13.56 -3.79 3.61
C GLY A 128 -13.63 -3.30 5.07
N PRO A 129 -14.63 -2.47 5.41
CA PRO A 129 -14.80 -1.97 6.77
C PRO A 129 -15.29 -3.07 7.73
N TYR A 130 -15.08 -2.85 9.03
CA TYR A 130 -15.61 -3.65 10.17
C TYR A 130 -14.98 -5.02 10.40
N MET A 131 -14.59 -5.74 9.36
CA MET A 131 -13.71 -6.91 9.49
C MET A 131 -12.22 -6.51 9.52
N SER A 132 -11.92 -5.28 9.08
CA SER A 132 -10.61 -4.68 9.17
C SER A 132 -10.74 -3.24 9.68
N ARG A 133 -9.76 -2.81 10.50
CA ARG A 133 -9.62 -1.41 10.94
C ARG A 133 -8.92 -0.53 9.91
N VAL A 134 -8.46 -1.07 8.78
CA VAL A 134 -7.79 -0.26 7.74
C VAL A 134 -8.68 0.89 7.24
N SER A 135 -10.00 0.72 7.20
CA SER A 135 -10.92 1.80 6.85
C SER A 135 -10.92 2.95 7.88
N VAL A 136 -10.69 2.67 9.16
CA VAL A 136 -10.50 3.67 10.23
C VAL A 136 -9.17 4.42 10.02
N TYR A 137 -8.12 3.70 9.63
CA TYR A 137 -6.82 4.31 9.34
C TYR A 137 -6.89 5.22 8.11
N MET A 138 -7.64 4.79 7.10
CA MET A 138 -7.97 5.61 5.93
C MET A 138 -8.68 6.91 6.32
N THR A 139 -9.72 6.88 7.16
CA THR A 139 -10.45 8.10 7.55
C THR A 139 -9.56 9.05 8.33
N ARG A 140 -8.73 8.55 9.24
CA ARG A 140 -7.76 9.35 10.02
C ARG A 140 -6.67 9.98 9.13
N PHE A 141 -6.18 9.23 8.14
CA PHE A 141 -5.26 9.75 7.14
C PHE A 141 -5.91 10.89 6.35
N LEU A 142 -7.08 10.67 5.74
CA LEU A 142 -7.76 11.68 4.92
C LEU A 142 -8.15 12.93 5.73
N ALA A 143 -8.55 12.77 7.00
CA ALA A 143 -8.79 13.89 7.90
C ALA A 143 -7.50 14.70 8.13
N SER A 144 -6.34 14.03 8.27
CA SER A 144 -5.05 14.71 8.38
C SER A 144 -4.64 15.42 7.09
N VAL A 145 -4.95 14.84 5.92
CA VAL A 145 -4.74 15.48 4.60
C VAL A 145 -5.56 16.76 4.49
N GLN A 146 -6.85 16.70 4.86
CA GLN A 146 -7.72 17.88 4.89
C GLN A 146 -7.19 18.94 5.88
N ALA A 147 -6.78 18.55 7.08
CA ALA A 147 -6.26 19.47 8.10
C ALA A 147 -4.94 20.14 7.69
N ALA A 148 -4.13 19.46 6.87
CA ALA A 148 -2.93 20.03 6.26
C ALA A 148 -3.21 20.90 5.02
N ALA A 149 -4.47 21.21 4.73
CA ALA A 149 -4.87 22.04 3.62
C ALA A 149 -4.48 21.44 2.24
N LEU A 150 -4.49 20.11 2.13
CA LEU A 150 -4.34 19.37 0.89
C LEU A 150 -5.68 18.81 0.41
N HIS A 151 -5.72 18.38 -0.85
CA HIS A 151 -6.85 17.68 -1.45
C HIS A 151 -6.83 16.20 -1.02
N PRO A 152 -7.82 15.72 -0.24
CA PRO A 152 -7.89 14.33 0.12
C PRO A 152 -8.37 13.49 -1.07
N GLU A 153 -7.69 12.36 -1.33
CA GLU A 153 -8.09 11.42 -2.38
C GLU A 153 -8.28 10.00 -1.80
N LEU A 154 -9.35 9.34 -2.22
CA LEU A 154 -9.71 7.99 -1.76
C LEU A 154 -9.94 7.11 -2.98
N TYR A 155 -9.19 6.01 -3.06
CA TYR A 155 -9.36 5.01 -4.09
C TYR A 155 -9.80 3.71 -3.44
N THR A 156 -11.05 3.30 -3.64
CA THR A 156 -11.54 2.02 -3.11
C THR A 156 -11.43 0.93 -4.18
N TYR A 157 -10.74 -0.15 -3.83
CA TYR A 157 -10.43 -1.28 -4.69
C TYR A 157 -10.63 -2.58 -3.90
N LEU A 158 -10.82 -3.73 -4.57
CA LEU A 158 -11.17 -5.01 -3.92
C LEU A 158 -12.33 -4.83 -2.93
N ASP A 159 -12.18 -5.31 -1.69
CA ASP A 159 -13.19 -5.19 -0.63
C ASP A 159 -13.34 -3.77 -0.09
N GLY A 160 -12.40 -2.86 -0.39
CA GLY A 160 -12.49 -1.46 0.00
C GLY A 160 -13.76 -0.78 -0.49
N VAL A 161 -14.33 -1.27 -1.60
CA VAL A 161 -15.60 -0.75 -2.14
C VAL A 161 -16.77 -0.95 -1.17
N HIS A 162 -16.71 -1.87 -0.20
CA HIS A 162 -17.76 -1.98 0.81
C HIS A 162 -17.92 -0.72 1.67
N SER A 163 -16.89 0.13 1.73
CA SER A 163 -16.91 1.41 2.46
C SER A 163 -17.91 2.43 1.92
N LEU A 164 -18.37 2.26 0.68
CA LEU A 164 -19.33 3.17 0.05
C LEU A 164 -20.80 2.82 0.35
N HIS A 165 -21.09 1.71 1.04
CA HIS A 165 -22.47 1.31 1.32
C HIS A 165 -23.20 2.35 2.20
N ASN A 166 -24.36 2.85 1.78
CA ASN A 166 -25.11 3.89 2.51
C ASN A 166 -25.94 3.37 3.70
N GLY A 167 -26.15 2.05 3.78
CA GLY A 167 -26.90 1.39 4.85
C GLY A 167 -26.04 0.96 6.05
N GLN A 168 -24.80 1.44 6.17
CA GLN A 168 -23.91 1.07 7.28
C GLN A 168 -24.53 1.47 8.64
N ARG A 169 -24.64 0.50 9.57
CA ARG A 169 -25.15 0.66 10.94
C ARG A 169 -24.32 -0.14 11.94
N PRO A 170 -23.00 0.12 12.06
CA PRO A 170 -22.18 -0.58 13.04
C PRO A 170 -22.61 -0.22 14.47
N SER A 171 -22.55 -1.19 15.39
CA SER A 171 -22.77 -0.98 16.83
C SER A 171 -21.47 -0.81 17.61
N GLU A 172 -20.41 -1.51 17.21
CA GLU A 172 -19.12 -1.55 17.92
C GLU A 172 -18.05 -0.65 17.29
N PHE A 173 -18.30 -0.14 16.08
CA PHE A 173 -17.33 0.59 15.28
C PHE A 173 -17.89 1.92 14.80
N GLU A 174 -17.00 2.86 14.46
CA GLU A 174 -17.42 4.12 13.83
C GLU A 174 -18.03 3.87 12.44
N ASN A 175 -18.97 4.72 12.04
CA ASN A 175 -19.60 4.60 10.74
C ASN A 175 -18.71 5.19 9.65
N ILE A 176 -18.04 4.32 8.89
CA ILE A 176 -17.06 4.70 7.85
C ILE A 176 -17.69 5.53 6.75
N GLY A 177 -18.89 5.17 6.27
CA GLY A 177 -19.60 5.95 5.25
C GLY A 177 -19.88 7.39 5.71
N ARG A 178 -20.30 7.57 6.97
CA ARG A 178 -20.49 8.91 7.55
C ARG A 178 -19.19 9.68 7.72
N ALA A 179 -18.10 9.01 8.09
CA ALA A 179 -16.78 9.63 8.20
C ALA A 179 -16.30 10.14 6.84
N ILE A 180 -16.43 9.34 5.77
CA ILE A 180 -16.12 9.75 4.39
C ILE A 180 -16.93 10.98 3.99
N ALA A 181 -18.25 10.96 4.24
CA ALA A 181 -19.12 12.08 3.92
C ALA A 181 -18.74 13.36 4.69
N GLY A 182 -18.41 13.24 5.98
CA GLY A 182 -17.95 14.35 6.81
C GLY A 182 -16.63 14.97 6.31
N ILE A 183 -15.66 14.14 5.92
CA ILE A 183 -14.38 14.60 5.37
C ILE A 183 -14.60 15.31 4.03
N SER A 184 -15.43 14.75 3.15
CA SER A 184 -15.79 15.36 1.87
C SER A 184 -16.40 16.76 2.07
N ALA A 185 -17.42 16.86 2.93
CA ALA A 185 -18.09 18.11 3.22
C ALA A 185 -17.13 19.16 3.82
N SER A 186 -16.29 18.75 4.77
CA SER A 186 -15.30 19.63 5.40
C SER A 186 -14.23 20.12 4.40
N ALA A 187 -13.78 19.25 3.50
CA ALA A 187 -12.86 19.60 2.42
C ALA A 187 -13.46 20.66 1.49
N ILE A 188 -14.69 20.44 1.01
CA ILE A 188 -15.42 21.38 0.13
C ILE A 188 -15.61 22.72 0.83
N GLN A 189 -16.05 22.73 2.09
CA GLN A 189 -16.25 23.96 2.86
C GLN A 189 -14.95 24.76 3.03
N SER A 190 -13.80 24.07 3.05
CA SER A 190 -12.47 24.67 3.14
C SER A 190 -11.87 25.04 1.77
N GLY A 191 -12.66 25.01 0.70
CA GLY A 191 -12.22 25.31 -0.67
C GLY A 191 -11.31 24.24 -1.27
N ARG A 192 -11.37 23.01 -0.77
CA ARG A 192 -10.65 21.85 -1.30
C ARG A 192 -11.58 21.01 -2.18
N ASP A 193 -10.95 20.26 -3.06
CA ASP A 193 -11.60 19.35 -4.01
C ASP A 193 -11.28 17.90 -3.59
N PRO A 194 -12.17 17.23 -2.84
CA PRO A 194 -11.99 15.81 -2.50
C PRO A 194 -12.24 14.94 -3.73
N TRP A 195 -11.31 14.03 -4.04
CA TRP A 195 -11.49 13.08 -5.15
C TRP A 195 -11.64 11.66 -4.63
N PHE A 196 -12.87 11.19 -4.48
CA PHE A 196 -13.17 9.86 -3.95
C PHE A 196 -13.80 8.98 -5.02
N ALA A 197 -13.18 7.82 -5.27
CA ALA A 197 -13.62 6.89 -6.30
C ALA A 197 -13.60 5.43 -5.86
N ALA A 198 -14.49 4.65 -6.47
CA ALA A 198 -14.55 3.20 -6.34
C ALA A 198 -14.36 2.51 -7.68
N CYS A 199 -13.52 1.47 -7.72
CA CYS A 199 -13.32 0.70 -8.93
C CYS A 199 -14.62 0.05 -9.40
N SER A 200 -15.07 0.35 -10.61
CA SER A 200 -16.34 -0.13 -11.16
C SER A 200 -16.42 -1.66 -11.24
N ARG A 201 -15.34 -2.35 -11.61
CA ARG A 201 -15.30 -3.82 -11.64
C ARG A 201 -15.54 -4.41 -10.25
N CYS A 202 -14.82 -3.92 -9.24
CA CYS A 202 -14.97 -4.39 -7.85
C CYS A 202 -16.36 -4.04 -7.29
N ALA A 203 -16.85 -2.83 -7.58
CA ALA A 203 -18.17 -2.37 -7.17
C ALA A 203 -19.29 -3.23 -7.81
N THR A 204 -19.20 -3.56 -9.10
CA THR A 204 -20.14 -4.47 -9.77
C THR A 204 -20.11 -5.86 -9.13
N ALA A 205 -18.92 -6.43 -8.93
CA ALA A 205 -18.77 -7.76 -8.35
C ALA A 205 -19.36 -7.86 -6.93
N ARG A 206 -19.38 -6.75 -6.18
CA ARG A 206 -19.91 -6.66 -4.81
C ARG A 206 -21.33 -6.06 -4.72
N GLY A 207 -21.98 -5.83 -5.87
CA GLY A 207 -23.38 -5.41 -5.94
C GLY A 207 -23.64 -3.91 -5.77
N TYR A 208 -22.62 -3.05 -5.86
CA TYR A 208 -22.74 -1.59 -5.73
C TYR A 208 -22.92 -0.86 -7.07
N TYR A 209 -22.73 -1.56 -8.20
CA TYR A 209 -22.94 -1.02 -9.53
C TYR A 209 -23.75 -2.02 -10.34
N GLN A 210 -25.05 -1.77 -10.49
CA GLN A 210 -26.02 -2.74 -10.96
C GLN A 210 -26.72 -2.25 -12.23
N MET A 211 -27.07 -3.17 -13.12
CA MET A 211 -27.88 -2.86 -14.30
C MET A 211 -29.27 -2.38 -13.87
N ASN A 212 -29.63 -1.16 -14.23
CA ASN A 212 -30.99 -0.65 -14.05
C ASN A 212 -31.88 -1.19 -15.19
N PRO A 213 -32.90 -2.03 -14.92
CA PRO A 213 -33.75 -2.61 -15.97
C PRO A 213 -34.53 -1.58 -16.78
N GLY A 214 -34.79 -0.40 -16.21
CA GLY A 214 -35.54 0.68 -16.87
C GLY A 214 -34.69 1.51 -17.82
N THR A 215 -33.39 1.68 -17.54
CA THR A 215 -32.49 2.48 -18.38
C THR A 215 -31.59 1.62 -19.27
N GLY A 216 -31.37 0.35 -18.91
CA GLY A 216 -30.42 -0.54 -19.60
C GLY A 216 -28.95 -0.18 -19.34
N PHE A 217 -28.68 0.71 -18.38
CA PHE A 217 -27.33 1.11 -17.98
C PHE A 217 -27.03 0.65 -16.57
N CYS A 218 -25.75 0.41 -16.28
CA CYS A 218 -25.31 0.19 -14.91
C CYS A 218 -25.31 1.51 -14.13
N GLU A 219 -25.86 1.49 -12.93
CA GLU A 219 -26.00 2.65 -12.05
C GLU A 219 -25.56 2.30 -10.62
N PRO A 220 -25.05 3.28 -9.84
CA PRO A 220 -24.71 3.05 -8.44
C PRO A 220 -25.94 2.63 -7.62
N ALA A 221 -25.79 1.61 -6.77
CA ALA A 221 -26.86 1.07 -5.94
C ALA A 221 -26.42 0.95 -4.47
N SER A 222 -27.24 1.47 -3.55
CA SER A 222 -26.95 1.50 -2.10
C SER A 222 -25.62 2.19 -1.75
N CYS A 223 -25.25 3.20 -2.52
CA CYS A 223 -24.00 3.94 -2.39
C CYS A 223 -24.20 5.29 -1.67
N ILE A 224 -23.20 5.74 -0.92
CA ILE A 224 -23.05 7.15 -0.54
C ILE A 224 -22.72 7.98 -1.80
N SER A 225 -23.16 9.24 -1.85
CA SER A 225 -22.99 10.11 -3.03
C SER A 225 -21.57 10.61 -3.22
N GLU A 226 -20.76 10.61 -2.15
CA GLU A 226 -19.44 11.22 -2.14
C GLU A 226 -18.38 10.37 -2.86
N VAL A 227 -18.64 9.08 -3.08
CA VAL A 227 -17.70 8.16 -3.74
C VAL A 227 -18.22 7.81 -5.13
N ALA A 228 -17.56 8.33 -6.17
CA ALA A 228 -17.94 8.06 -7.55
C ALA A 228 -17.46 6.68 -8.01
N ILE A 229 -18.33 5.88 -8.62
CA ILE A 229 -17.92 4.61 -9.22
C ILE A 229 -17.26 4.89 -10.59
N ARG A 230 -16.00 4.49 -10.76
CA ARG A 230 -15.17 4.80 -11.94
C ARG A 230 -14.39 3.58 -12.44
N PRO A 231 -14.11 3.48 -13.75
CA PRO A 231 -13.17 2.49 -14.28
C PRO A 231 -11.81 2.59 -13.58
N LEU A 232 -11.14 1.44 -13.40
CA LEU A 232 -9.81 1.39 -12.78
C LEU A 232 -8.79 2.29 -13.51
N LYS A 233 -8.92 2.42 -14.84
CA LYS A 233 -8.08 3.31 -15.65
C LYS A 233 -8.15 4.77 -15.20
N GLU A 234 -9.32 5.28 -14.80
CA GLU A 234 -9.45 6.67 -14.32
C GLU A 234 -8.80 6.86 -12.94
N ILE A 235 -8.88 5.85 -12.07
CA ILE A 235 -8.17 5.85 -10.78
C ILE A 235 -6.66 5.87 -11.03
N LEU A 236 -6.17 5.01 -11.93
CA LEU A 236 -4.74 4.91 -12.26
C LEU A 236 -4.19 6.14 -12.98
N GLN A 237 -5.01 6.94 -13.67
CA GLN A 237 -4.56 8.24 -14.16
C GLN A 237 -4.07 9.16 -13.03
N ARG A 238 -4.62 9.02 -11.81
CA ARG A 238 -4.14 9.77 -10.64
C ARG A 238 -2.75 9.31 -10.21
N PHE A 239 -2.40 8.03 -10.41
CA PHE A 239 -1.10 7.50 -10.03
C PHE A 239 0.05 8.15 -10.83
N SER A 240 -0.21 8.69 -12.02
CA SER A 240 0.83 9.43 -12.75
C SER A 240 1.16 10.80 -12.15
N GLY A 241 0.37 11.29 -11.18
CA GLY A 241 0.52 12.62 -10.58
C GLY A 241 1.62 12.73 -9.52
N ASN A 242 1.95 13.97 -9.14
CA ASN A 242 2.82 14.30 -8.01
C ASN A 242 2.04 14.30 -6.68
N LEU A 243 1.77 13.10 -6.17
CA LEU A 243 1.15 12.90 -4.85
C LEU A 243 1.58 11.58 -4.20
N PRO A 244 1.73 11.52 -2.87
CA PRO A 244 1.86 10.26 -2.15
C PRO A 244 0.55 9.45 -2.26
N ILE A 245 0.69 8.13 -2.40
CA ILE A 245 -0.44 7.19 -2.39
C ILE A 245 -0.10 6.07 -1.42
N VAL A 246 -0.74 6.07 -0.27
CA VAL A 246 -0.54 5.03 0.76
C VAL A 246 -1.63 3.97 0.72
N SER A 247 -1.38 2.81 1.31
CA SER A 247 -2.37 1.75 1.54
C SER A 247 -2.12 1.12 2.92
N HIS A 248 -2.82 0.04 3.24
CA HIS A 248 -2.64 -0.75 4.47
C HIS A 248 -1.19 -1.23 4.65
N ALA A 249 -0.49 -1.52 3.56
CA ALA A 249 0.93 -1.76 3.51
C ALA A 249 1.48 -1.12 2.24
N ALA A 250 2.34 -0.12 2.39
CA ALA A 250 2.85 0.67 1.28
C ALA A 250 4.20 1.31 1.58
N GLY A 251 4.89 1.73 0.52
CA GLY A 251 6.12 2.51 0.58
C GLY A 251 6.19 3.55 -0.53
N ASP A 252 6.79 4.69 -0.24
CA ASP A 252 7.08 5.77 -1.18
C ASP A 252 8.58 6.07 -1.13
N ILE A 253 9.25 6.09 -2.28
CA ILE A 253 10.65 6.48 -2.41
C ILE A 253 10.73 7.65 -3.38
N VAL A 254 11.17 8.81 -2.88
CA VAL A 254 11.28 10.03 -3.68
C VAL A 254 12.73 10.50 -3.72
N PRO A 255 13.39 10.47 -4.90
CA PRO A 255 14.74 10.99 -5.07
C PRO A 255 14.84 12.49 -4.76
N ASP A 256 15.97 12.91 -4.20
CA ASP A 256 16.32 14.31 -4.02
C ASP A 256 16.39 15.00 -5.39
N GLY A 257 15.65 16.09 -5.53
CA GLY A 257 15.64 16.86 -6.78
C GLY A 257 14.68 16.31 -7.84
N TRP A 258 13.86 15.31 -7.52
CA TRP A 258 12.74 14.95 -8.39
C TRP A 258 11.81 16.15 -8.60
N SER A 259 11.59 16.49 -9.88
CA SER A 259 10.85 17.69 -10.29
C SER A 259 9.33 17.50 -10.32
N GLY A 260 8.84 16.26 -10.20
CA GLY A 260 7.43 15.94 -10.40
C GLY A 260 6.99 15.89 -11.87
N GLU A 261 7.92 16.04 -12.83
CA GLU A 261 7.62 16.06 -14.26
C GLU A 261 7.49 14.66 -14.88
N THR A 262 8.18 13.67 -14.31
CA THR A 262 8.04 12.27 -14.70
C THR A 262 6.98 11.59 -13.84
N SER A 263 6.14 10.78 -14.49
CA SER A 263 5.24 9.86 -13.76
C SER A 263 6.08 9.00 -12.82
N PRO A 264 5.66 8.77 -11.57
CA PRO A 264 6.36 7.83 -10.70
C PRO A 264 6.12 6.39 -11.15
N ARG A 265 7.12 5.53 -10.99
CA ARG A 265 6.98 4.08 -11.24
C ARG A 265 6.21 3.41 -10.12
N LEU A 266 5.65 2.24 -10.42
CA LEU A 266 4.89 1.42 -9.50
C LEU A 266 5.55 0.06 -9.28
N VAL A 267 5.72 -0.34 -8.03
CA VAL A 267 6.10 -1.69 -7.62
C VAL A 267 4.90 -2.31 -6.92
N VAL A 268 4.36 -3.39 -7.50
CA VAL A 268 3.29 -4.19 -6.90
C VAL A 268 3.92 -5.43 -6.29
N VAL A 269 3.92 -5.51 -4.96
CA VAL A 269 4.50 -6.61 -4.22
C VAL A 269 3.41 -7.62 -3.93
N ILE A 270 3.47 -8.79 -4.56
CA ILE A 270 2.60 -9.93 -4.27
C ILE A 270 3.22 -10.71 -3.13
N ALA A 271 2.66 -10.58 -1.93
CA ALA A 271 3.10 -11.23 -0.71
C ALA A 271 2.15 -12.35 -0.24
N ASN A 272 0.90 -12.34 -0.73
CA ASN A 272 -0.12 -13.33 -0.40
C ASN A 272 -0.15 -14.51 -1.39
N PRO A 273 -0.51 -15.72 -0.92
CA PRO A 273 -0.64 -16.89 -1.78
C PRO A 273 -1.83 -16.74 -2.74
N PRO A 274 -1.80 -17.40 -3.91
CA PRO A 274 -2.88 -17.30 -4.89
C PRO A 274 -4.16 -18.03 -4.41
N TYR A 275 -5.29 -17.67 -5.03
CA TYR A 275 -6.62 -18.32 -4.94
C TYR A 275 -7.40 -18.26 -3.62
N CYS A 276 -6.75 -18.20 -2.45
CA CYS A 276 -7.48 -18.11 -1.17
C CYS A 276 -8.23 -16.79 -1.01
N THR A 277 -7.69 -15.72 -1.61
CA THR A 277 -8.24 -14.37 -1.56
C THR A 277 -8.04 -13.68 -2.91
N GLU A 278 -8.72 -12.55 -3.12
CA GLU A 278 -8.58 -11.76 -4.36
C GLU A 278 -7.26 -10.95 -4.39
N TRP A 279 -6.44 -10.98 -3.35
CA TRP A 279 -5.25 -10.15 -3.21
C TRP A 279 -4.26 -10.30 -4.37
N THR A 280 -3.82 -11.53 -4.69
CA THR A 280 -2.91 -11.78 -5.82
C THR A 280 -3.50 -11.34 -7.16
N PHE A 281 -4.77 -11.68 -7.43
CA PHE A 281 -5.44 -11.29 -8.68
C PHE A 281 -5.65 -9.77 -8.78
N GLY A 282 -5.94 -9.13 -7.65
CA GLY A 282 -6.09 -7.70 -7.51
C GLY A 282 -4.78 -6.97 -7.81
N GLY A 283 -3.69 -7.41 -7.18
CA GLY A 283 -2.35 -6.87 -7.43
C GLY A 283 -1.95 -6.99 -8.90
N LEU A 284 -2.08 -8.18 -9.49
CA LEU A 284 -1.78 -8.40 -10.91
C LEU A 284 -2.67 -7.57 -11.83
N SER A 285 -3.97 -7.48 -11.55
CA SER A 285 -4.90 -6.67 -12.35
C SER A 285 -4.57 -5.18 -12.29
N LEU A 286 -4.19 -4.68 -11.10
CA LEU A 286 -3.79 -3.29 -10.90
C LEU A 286 -2.46 -3.01 -11.62
N ALA A 287 -1.48 -3.91 -11.51
CA ALA A 287 -0.18 -3.78 -12.17
C ALA A 287 -0.34 -3.74 -13.70
N LEU A 288 -1.11 -4.67 -14.25
CA LEU A 288 -1.44 -4.73 -15.67
C LEU A 288 -2.09 -3.43 -16.15
N ALA A 289 -3.13 -2.98 -15.44
CA ALA A 289 -3.84 -1.77 -15.81
C ALA A 289 -2.96 -0.52 -15.70
N ALA A 290 -2.01 -0.47 -14.75
CA ALA A 290 -1.06 0.62 -14.59
C ALA A 290 -0.07 0.66 -15.76
N ALA A 291 0.51 -0.48 -16.14
CA ALA A 291 1.40 -0.60 -17.28
C ALA A 291 0.72 -0.22 -18.60
N MET A 292 -0.51 -0.71 -18.85
CA MET A 292 -1.32 -0.30 -20.01
C MET A 292 -1.69 1.20 -19.97
N GLY A 293 -1.72 1.80 -18.79
CA GLY A 293 -1.89 3.23 -18.57
C GLY A 293 -0.61 4.06 -18.77
N GLY A 294 0.52 3.43 -19.11
CA GLY A 294 1.81 4.08 -19.34
C GLY A 294 2.64 4.31 -18.08
N ILE A 295 2.26 3.72 -16.94
CA ILE A 295 3.05 3.76 -15.71
C ILE A 295 4.04 2.59 -15.75
N ARG A 296 5.34 2.87 -15.64
CA ARG A 296 6.35 1.82 -15.53
C ARG A 296 6.06 1.00 -14.27
N THR A 297 5.81 -0.28 -14.44
CA THR A 297 5.32 -1.14 -13.38
C THR A 297 6.16 -2.41 -13.24
N THR A 298 6.48 -2.78 -12.01
CA THR A 298 7.16 -4.03 -11.69
C THR A 298 6.30 -4.83 -10.72
N VAL A 299 6.04 -6.09 -11.04
CA VAL A 299 5.42 -7.06 -10.13
C VAL A 299 6.54 -7.85 -9.46
N LEU A 300 6.57 -7.86 -8.13
CA LEU A 300 7.50 -8.64 -7.34
C LEU A 300 6.75 -9.72 -6.56
N PHE A 301 7.03 -10.99 -6.86
CA PHE A 301 6.57 -12.12 -6.06
C PHE A 301 7.54 -12.37 -4.91
N ILE A 302 7.05 -12.32 -3.68
CA ILE A 302 7.83 -12.45 -2.45
C ILE A 302 6.96 -13.05 -1.33
N GLU A 303 7.54 -13.44 -0.20
CA GLU A 303 6.82 -14.11 0.90
C GLU A 303 5.98 -15.28 0.35
N GLN A 304 4.70 -15.39 0.70
CA GLN A 304 3.83 -16.45 0.21
C GLN A 304 3.38 -16.23 -1.25
N GLY A 305 3.65 -15.06 -1.82
CA GLY A 305 3.35 -14.76 -3.21
C GLY A 305 4.17 -15.58 -4.21
N VAL A 306 5.32 -16.12 -3.80
CA VAL A 306 6.12 -17.00 -4.67
C VAL A 306 5.37 -18.28 -5.07
N TYR A 307 4.37 -18.70 -4.30
CA TYR A 307 3.50 -19.83 -4.67
C TYR A 307 2.65 -19.55 -5.90
N ALA A 308 2.53 -18.31 -6.38
CA ALA A 308 1.92 -18.02 -7.68
C ALA A 308 2.71 -18.61 -8.86
N LEU A 309 4.00 -18.89 -8.66
CA LEU A 309 4.94 -19.33 -9.70
C LEU A 309 5.33 -20.81 -9.56
N TYR A 310 4.91 -21.49 -8.49
CA TYR A 310 5.33 -22.87 -8.21
C TYR A 310 4.38 -23.90 -8.83
N GLY A 311 4.93 -25.00 -9.34
CA GLY A 311 4.16 -26.12 -9.89
C GLY A 311 3.28 -25.74 -11.09
N THR A 312 2.31 -26.59 -11.38
CA THR A 312 1.31 -26.37 -12.44
C THR A 312 -0.05 -26.19 -11.79
N HIS A 313 -0.65 -25.02 -11.93
CA HIS A 313 -1.96 -24.73 -11.37
C HIS A 313 -3.05 -25.19 -12.33
N GLU A 314 -3.92 -26.08 -11.86
CA GLU A 314 -5.10 -26.53 -12.59
C GLU A 314 -6.35 -26.00 -11.90
N VAL A 315 -7.09 -25.11 -12.58
CA VAL A 315 -8.39 -24.64 -12.10
C VAL A 315 -9.48 -25.62 -12.58
N PRO A 316 -10.27 -26.22 -11.68
CA PRO A 316 -11.36 -27.11 -12.09
C PRO A 316 -12.33 -26.42 -13.05
N ALA A 317 -12.80 -27.14 -14.08
CA ALA A 317 -13.65 -26.55 -15.14
C ALA A 317 -14.99 -25.95 -14.64
N HIS A 318 -15.44 -26.34 -13.44
CA HIS A 318 -16.65 -25.80 -12.82
C HIS A 318 -16.38 -24.54 -11.99
N ASP A 319 -15.13 -24.26 -11.66
CA ASP A 319 -14.73 -23.07 -10.93
C ASP A 319 -14.61 -21.90 -11.90
N LYS A 320 -15.28 -20.79 -11.57
CA LYS A 320 -15.21 -19.53 -12.33
C LYS A 320 -14.04 -18.67 -11.88
N VAL A 321 -12.89 -19.29 -11.66
CA VAL A 321 -11.66 -18.61 -11.21
C VAL A 321 -10.68 -18.56 -12.37
N PHE A 322 -9.97 -17.44 -12.52
CA PHE A 322 -8.91 -17.34 -13.52
C PHE A 322 -7.68 -18.08 -13.02
N ASN A 323 -6.95 -18.72 -13.93
CA ASN A 323 -5.65 -19.27 -13.58
C ASN A 323 -4.62 -18.13 -13.46
N VAL A 324 -3.98 -17.98 -12.29
CA VAL A 324 -2.98 -16.92 -12.05
C VAL A 324 -1.77 -17.09 -12.97
N GLN A 325 -1.39 -18.33 -13.26
CA GLN A 325 -0.24 -18.68 -14.09
C GLN A 325 -0.48 -18.29 -15.55
N GLU A 326 -1.69 -18.54 -16.07
CA GLU A 326 -2.10 -18.09 -17.41
C GLU A 326 -2.13 -16.56 -17.48
N MET A 327 -2.65 -15.87 -16.44
CA MET A 327 -2.67 -14.41 -16.40
C MET A 327 -1.25 -13.83 -16.49
N ILE A 328 -0.28 -14.41 -15.78
CA ILE A 328 1.13 -14.00 -15.86
C ILE A 328 1.64 -14.26 -17.27
N ALA A 329 1.49 -15.48 -17.80
CA ALA A 329 2.02 -15.86 -19.11
C ALA A 329 1.56 -14.95 -20.26
N VAL A 330 0.28 -14.56 -20.28
CA VAL A 330 -0.31 -13.72 -21.35
C VAL A 330 -0.02 -12.23 -21.22
N THR A 331 0.68 -11.80 -20.15
CA THR A 331 0.96 -10.37 -19.88
C THR A 331 2.44 -10.03 -19.90
N THR A 332 3.31 -11.01 -20.16
CA THR A 332 4.77 -10.84 -20.13
C THR A 332 5.36 -10.03 -21.28
N ASP A 333 4.60 -9.85 -22.37
CA ASP A 333 4.98 -9.04 -23.53
C ASP A 333 4.48 -7.59 -23.44
N ILE A 334 3.81 -7.23 -22.35
CA ILE A 334 3.26 -5.90 -22.15
C ILE A 334 4.38 -4.91 -21.83
N LYS A 335 4.52 -3.92 -22.72
CA LYS A 335 5.53 -2.87 -22.59
C LYS A 335 5.36 -2.12 -21.26
N GLY A 336 6.43 -2.07 -20.47
CA GLY A 336 6.48 -1.35 -19.21
C GLY A 336 5.95 -2.15 -18.01
N LEU A 337 5.73 -3.46 -18.17
CA LEU A 337 5.40 -4.40 -17.11
C LEU A 337 6.52 -5.44 -16.96
N ASP A 338 7.21 -5.43 -15.82
CA ASP A 338 8.28 -6.38 -15.50
C ASP A 338 7.83 -7.34 -14.39
N TYR A 339 8.24 -8.61 -14.47
CA TYR A 339 7.97 -9.62 -13.45
C TYR A 339 9.26 -10.11 -12.79
N LEU A 340 9.30 -10.03 -11.46
CA LEU A 340 10.42 -10.44 -10.63
C LEU A 340 9.97 -11.44 -9.56
N VAL A 341 10.85 -12.35 -9.16
CA VAL A 341 10.65 -13.25 -8.02
C VAL A 341 11.84 -13.16 -7.07
N TYR A 342 11.59 -13.04 -5.77
CA TYR A 342 12.64 -12.99 -4.77
C TYR A 342 13.17 -14.39 -4.43
N GLY A 343 14.43 -14.63 -4.77
CA GLY A 343 15.14 -15.91 -4.56
C GLY A 343 15.07 -16.44 -3.13
N PRO A 344 15.40 -15.64 -2.10
CA PRO A 344 15.36 -16.10 -0.72
C PRO A 344 13.98 -16.58 -0.25
N SER A 345 12.88 -15.99 -0.75
CA SER A 345 11.52 -16.51 -0.45
C SER A 345 11.28 -17.89 -1.04
N LEU A 346 11.86 -18.19 -2.22
CA LEU A 346 11.81 -19.52 -2.83
C LEU A 346 12.66 -20.52 -2.01
N ASP A 347 13.88 -20.11 -1.68
CA ASP A 347 14.85 -20.95 -0.95
C ASP A 347 14.34 -21.34 0.43
N ASP A 348 13.76 -20.38 1.18
CA ASP A 348 13.17 -20.62 2.51
C ASP A 348 12.02 -21.64 2.47
N ARG A 349 11.36 -21.78 1.32
CA ARG A 349 10.26 -22.72 1.08
C ARG A 349 10.71 -24.02 0.41
N GLY A 350 11.97 -24.10 -0.04
CA GLY A 350 12.51 -25.24 -0.76
C GLY A 350 11.81 -25.51 -2.09
N ILE A 351 11.42 -24.45 -2.81
CA ILE A 351 10.71 -24.52 -4.09
C ILE A 351 11.45 -23.76 -5.18
N ASP A 352 11.17 -24.11 -6.44
CA ASP A 352 11.64 -23.38 -7.62
C ASP A 352 10.45 -22.89 -8.46
N PRO A 353 10.57 -21.77 -9.19
CA PRO A 353 9.56 -21.36 -10.16
C PRO A 353 9.36 -22.44 -11.23
N SER A 354 8.14 -22.55 -11.73
CA SER A 354 7.84 -23.43 -12.86
C SER A 354 8.72 -23.06 -14.07
N PRO A 355 9.28 -24.05 -14.80
CA PRO A 355 10.06 -23.81 -16.01
C PRO A 355 9.31 -23.02 -17.10
N GLU A 356 7.98 -22.94 -17.01
CA GLU A 356 7.11 -22.18 -17.91
C GLU A 356 7.19 -20.65 -17.71
N PHE A 357 7.90 -20.18 -16.67
CA PHE A 357 8.11 -18.76 -16.39
C PHE A 357 9.55 -18.27 -16.60
N PRO A 358 10.22 -18.53 -17.75
CA PRO A 358 11.60 -18.09 -17.96
C PRO A 358 11.75 -16.56 -18.00
N MET A 359 10.64 -15.84 -18.19
CA MET A 359 10.58 -14.38 -18.25
C MET A 359 10.40 -13.72 -16.89
N VAL A 360 10.10 -14.47 -15.83
CA VAL A 360 10.10 -13.95 -14.46
C VAL A 360 11.52 -14.01 -13.93
N SER A 361 12.14 -12.85 -13.76
CA SER A 361 13.55 -12.78 -13.36
C SER A 361 13.70 -13.02 -11.86
N ARG A 362 14.53 -13.99 -11.48
CA ARG A 362 14.92 -14.19 -10.08
C ARG A 362 15.86 -13.06 -9.64
N ILE A 363 15.56 -12.47 -8.49
CA ILE A 363 16.36 -11.41 -7.86
C ILE A 363 16.81 -11.84 -6.46
N GLU A 364 17.97 -11.34 -6.06
CA GLU A 364 18.54 -11.62 -4.74
C GLU A 364 18.49 -10.36 -3.84
N ASN A 365 19.04 -10.46 -2.62
CA ASN A 365 19.05 -9.40 -1.62
C ASN A 365 19.48 -8.01 -2.14
N GLU A 366 20.59 -7.96 -2.89
CA GLU A 366 21.12 -6.70 -3.40
C GLU A 366 20.15 -6.03 -4.39
N ASP A 367 19.52 -6.83 -5.25
CA ASP A 367 18.57 -6.35 -6.25
C ASP A 367 17.26 -5.89 -5.59
N LEU A 368 16.78 -6.61 -4.56
CA LEU A 368 15.65 -6.18 -3.75
C LEU A 368 15.95 -4.84 -3.06
N GLY A 369 17.14 -4.70 -2.47
CA GLY A 369 17.62 -3.46 -1.89
C GLY A 369 17.57 -2.32 -2.92
N ARG A 370 18.09 -2.54 -4.14
CA ARG A 370 18.07 -1.53 -5.21
C ARG A 370 16.64 -1.16 -5.65
N LEU A 371 15.75 -2.13 -5.78
CA LEU A 371 14.35 -1.91 -6.16
C LEU A 371 13.63 -1.03 -5.13
N LEU A 372 13.88 -1.29 -3.83
CA LEU A 372 13.18 -0.68 -2.69
C LEU A 372 13.92 0.49 -2.02
N SER A 373 15.06 0.92 -2.56
CA SER A 373 15.78 2.13 -2.10
C SER A 373 16.09 3.14 -3.21
N ASN A 374 15.92 2.74 -4.47
CA ASN A 374 16.28 3.51 -5.66
C ASN A 374 17.68 4.15 -5.61
N PRO A 375 18.77 3.37 -5.49
CA PRO A 375 20.13 3.90 -5.30
C PRO A 375 20.77 4.42 -6.60
N GLY A 376 20.04 4.37 -7.73
CA GLY A 376 20.53 4.69 -9.07
C GLY A 376 20.53 6.19 -9.43
N LYS A 377 20.87 6.49 -10.69
CA LYS A 377 20.66 7.81 -11.32
C LYS A 377 19.20 8.04 -11.75
N ASP A 378 18.31 7.08 -11.49
CA ASP A 378 16.90 7.20 -11.81
C ASP A 378 16.28 8.32 -10.97
N VAL A 379 15.89 9.38 -11.66
CA VAL A 379 15.28 10.58 -11.06
C VAL A 379 13.81 10.33 -10.72
N GLU A 380 13.26 9.16 -11.07
CA GLU A 380 11.84 8.84 -10.93
C GLU A 380 11.48 8.44 -9.48
N ALA A 381 10.39 9.01 -8.96
CA ALA A 381 9.80 8.54 -7.70
C ALA A 381 9.21 7.12 -7.86
N THR A 382 9.16 6.36 -6.78
CA THR A 382 8.65 4.99 -6.76
C THR A 382 7.54 4.86 -5.73
N ARG A 383 6.43 4.23 -6.11
CA ARG A 383 5.39 3.77 -5.19
C ARG A 383 5.43 2.26 -5.06
N ILE A 384 5.26 1.77 -3.85
CA ILE A 384 5.29 0.35 -3.49
C ILE A 384 3.96 0.02 -2.84
N LEU A 385 3.22 -0.93 -3.40
CA LEU A 385 1.95 -1.39 -2.86
C LEU A 385 1.99 -2.89 -2.63
N PHE A 386 1.64 -3.31 -1.43
CA PHE A 386 1.61 -4.72 -1.07
C PHE A 386 0.22 -5.30 -1.30
N PHE A 387 0.20 -6.51 -1.86
CA PHE A 387 -0.99 -7.30 -2.17
C PHE A 387 -0.86 -8.70 -1.62
#